data_AF-A0A1H8VJJ8-F1
#
_entry.id   AF-A0A1H8VJJ8-F1
#
_cell.length_a   1.000
_cell.length_b   1.000
_cell.length_c   1.000
_cell.angle_alpha   90.00
_cell.angle_beta   90.00
_cell.angle_gamma   90.00
#
_symmetry.space_group_name_H-M   'P 1'
#
loop_
_entity.id
_entity.type
_entity.pdbx_description
1 polymer ?
#
loop_
_entity_poly.entity_id
_entity_poly.type
_entity_poly.pdbx_seq_one_letter_code
_entity_poly.pdbx_strand_id
1 'polypeptide(L)'
;MTKLPVLFLIAIISLSGCTNKNEDNFQSQPIQAAVSPTTSQPTNTPIQTPEQTPLPMPLPSQNQTASSSSADSNSIVYTNKQYGFQFSLPDSWRDYTIHKTNWQGYVPDENSANDKTETGPIISIRDPRWTQQTPRQDIPIMVLTKAQWTSIQQEKLFIGAAPIGPSLLGQNEKYVFVLPARYNFSFPPGYEEVDKILQNYPLKAFN
;
A
#
# COMPACT_ATOMS: atom_id res chain seq x y z
N MET A 1 -57.12 -18.69 -26.39
CA MET A 1 -56.56 -17.39 -26.82
C MET A 1 -55.05 -17.53 -26.91
N THR A 2 -54.58 -17.76 -28.12
CA THR A 2 -53.19 -18.00 -28.53
C THR A 2 -52.48 -16.67 -28.71
N LYS A 3 -51.34 -16.45 -28.03
CA LYS A 3 -50.32 -15.45 -28.40
C LYS A 3 -48.91 -15.91 -28.00
N LEU A 4 -48.26 -16.61 -28.91
CA LEU A 4 -46.84 -16.44 -29.30
C LEU A 4 -46.89 -15.47 -30.52
N PRO A 5 -45.83 -14.75 -30.97
CA PRO A 5 -44.39 -14.88 -30.69
C PRO A 5 -43.63 -13.55 -30.52
N VAL A 6 -42.36 -13.58 -30.10
CA VAL A 6 -41.27 -12.81 -30.76
C VAL A 6 -39.96 -13.55 -30.53
N LEU A 7 -39.44 -14.13 -31.60
CA LEU A 7 -38.12 -14.73 -31.70
C LEU A 7 -37.16 -13.62 -32.16
N PHE A 8 -36.25 -13.16 -31.30
CA PHE A 8 -35.18 -12.26 -31.71
C PHE A 8 -34.01 -13.09 -32.27
N LEU A 9 -33.88 -13.09 -33.60
CA LEU A 9 -32.65 -13.47 -34.29
C LEU A 9 -31.57 -12.42 -33.96
N ILE A 10 -30.50 -12.83 -33.27
CA ILE A 10 -29.26 -12.06 -33.20
C ILE A 10 -28.30 -12.66 -34.24
N ALA A 11 -28.04 -11.89 -35.29
CA ALA A 11 -27.05 -12.19 -36.30
C ALA A 11 -25.64 -12.07 -35.70
N ILE A 12 -24.88 -13.16 -35.75
CA ILE A 12 -23.46 -13.20 -35.39
C ILE A 12 -22.68 -12.64 -36.57
N ILE A 13 -22.12 -11.44 -36.40
CA ILE A 13 -21.18 -10.83 -37.36
C ILE A 13 -19.80 -11.43 -37.08
N SER A 14 -19.34 -12.30 -37.98
CA SER A 14 -17.97 -12.79 -38.03
C SER A 14 -17.04 -11.66 -38.48
N LEU A 15 -16.19 -11.18 -37.56
CA LEU A 15 -15.05 -10.34 -37.89
C LEU A 15 -13.88 -11.23 -38.30
N SER A 16 -13.61 -11.21 -39.61
CA SER A 16 -12.45 -11.77 -40.28
C SER A 16 -11.14 -11.22 -39.72
N GLY A 17 -10.12 -12.07 -39.75
CA GLY A 17 -8.84 -11.89 -39.10
C GLY A 17 -7.97 -10.73 -39.61
N CYS A 18 -7.04 -10.34 -38.75
CA CYS A 18 -5.87 -9.56 -39.13
C CYS A 18 -4.68 -10.51 -39.29
N THR A 19 -4.04 -10.40 -40.44
CA THR A 19 -2.86 -11.14 -40.88
C THR A 19 -1.61 -10.58 -40.19
N ASN A 20 -0.88 -11.42 -39.47
CA ASN A 20 0.51 -11.15 -39.10
C ASN A 20 1.43 -11.68 -40.20
N LYS A 21 2.23 -10.81 -40.81
CA LYS A 21 3.49 -11.14 -41.48
C LYS A 21 4.28 -9.85 -41.75
N ASN A 22 5.47 -9.79 -41.17
CA ASN A 22 6.70 -9.12 -41.63
C ASN A 22 7.72 -9.44 -40.53
N GLU A 23 8.42 -10.57 -40.64
CA GLU A 23 9.66 -10.82 -41.41
C GLU A 23 10.87 -10.80 -40.47
N ASP A 24 11.49 -11.98 -40.41
CA ASP A 24 12.66 -12.33 -39.62
C ASP A 24 13.90 -11.52 -40.01
N ASN A 25 14.62 -10.99 -39.01
CA ASN A 25 16.08 -10.91 -39.10
C ASN A 25 16.72 -10.76 -37.71
N PHE A 26 17.04 -11.87 -37.05
CA PHE A 26 18.06 -11.90 -35.99
C PHE A 26 19.17 -12.87 -36.43
N GLN A 27 20.12 -12.34 -37.20
CA GLN A 27 21.43 -12.93 -37.39
C GLN A 27 22.27 -12.77 -36.12
N SER A 28 22.93 -13.85 -35.73
CA SER A 28 23.78 -13.97 -34.55
C SER A 28 25.28 -13.88 -34.91
N GLN A 29 26.06 -13.39 -33.93
CA GLN A 29 27.53 -13.57 -33.71
C GLN A 29 28.51 -12.65 -34.51
N PRO A 30 29.79 -12.47 -34.09
CA PRO A 30 30.55 -13.02 -32.93
C PRO A 30 31.39 -12.00 -32.09
N ILE A 31 32.01 -12.55 -31.04
CA ILE A 31 33.03 -12.01 -30.13
C ILE A 31 34.32 -11.59 -30.88
N GLN A 32 34.95 -10.49 -30.46
CA GLN A 32 36.42 -10.32 -30.58
C GLN A 32 36.99 -9.51 -29.40
N ALA A 33 38.15 -9.96 -28.94
CA ALA A 33 38.82 -9.60 -27.71
C ALA A 33 39.99 -8.61 -27.90
N ALA A 34 40.39 -8.05 -26.76
CA ALA A 34 41.71 -7.50 -26.40
C ALA A 34 42.10 -6.11 -26.93
N VAL A 35 42.32 -5.16 -26.00
CA VAL A 35 43.66 -4.66 -25.61
C VAL A 35 43.58 -3.74 -24.37
N SER A 36 44.52 -3.91 -23.45
CA SER A 36 44.99 -3.00 -22.37
C SER A 36 46.54 -2.93 -22.52
N PRO A 37 47.32 -1.96 -21.99
CA PRO A 37 47.23 -1.41 -20.62
C PRO A 37 47.75 0.04 -20.40
N THR A 38 47.84 0.42 -19.10
CA THR A 38 48.66 1.47 -18.45
C THR A 38 47.86 2.70 -17.96
N THR A 39 47.41 2.73 -16.71
CA THR A 39 48.10 3.12 -15.45
C THR A 39 48.41 4.61 -15.35
N SER A 40 47.70 5.33 -14.47
CA SER A 40 48.24 6.40 -13.61
C SER A 40 47.31 6.62 -12.42
N GLN A 41 47.79 6.16 -11.27
CA GLN A 41 47.29 6.33 -9.92
C GLN A 41 47.94 7.60 -9.30
N PRO A 42 47.27 8.28 -8.36
CA PRO A 42 47.97 8.87 -7.20
C PRO A 42 47.37 8.28 -5.91
N THR A 43 48.08 7.38 -5.22
CA THR A 43 49.04 7.63 -4.12
C THR A 43 48.35 7.93 -2.80
N ASN A 44 48.08 6.85 -2.08
CA ASN A 44 47.95 6.85 -0.62
C ASN A 44 49.34 6.96 0.00
N THR A 45 49.50 7.81 1.01
CA THR A 45 50.62 7.76 1.96
C THR A 45 50.05 8.01 3.36
N PRO A 46 50.49 7.24 4.37
CA PRO A 46 49.82 7.13 5.66
C PRO A 46 50.20 8.29 6.59
N ILE A 47 49.22 8.88 7.24
CA ILE A 47 49.45 9.84 8.32
C ILE A 47 49.19 9.14 9.65
N GLN A 48 50.26 9.11 10.44
CA GLN A 48 50.34 8.55 11.77
C GLN A 48 49.53 9.36 12.78
N THR A 49 48.92 8.63 13.69
CA THR A 49 48.37 9.04 14.98
C THR A 49 49.36 9.87 15.80
N PRO A 50 48.95 11.03 16.33
CA PRO A 50 49.42 11.53 17.60
C PRO A 50 48.38 11.22 18.68
N GLU A 51 48.83 10.44 19.66
CA GLU A 51 48.18 10.22 20.94
C GLU A 51 47.97 11.57 21.66
N GLN A 52 46.72 11.96 21.89
CA GLN A 52 46.36 13.09 22.74
C GLN A 52 45.34 12.64 23.79
N THR A 53 45.80 12.73 25.04
CA THR A 53 45.13 12.51 26.32
C THR A 53 43.72 13.11 26.35
N PRO A 54 42.70 12.40 26.89
CA PRO A 54 41.35 12.95 26.98
C PRO A 54 41.29 14.01 28.08
N LEU A 55 40.95 15.24 27.68
CA LEU A 55 40.52 16.28 28.62
C LEU A 55 39.14 15.90 29.19
N PRO A 56 38.89 16.11 30.50
CA PRO A 56 37.63 15.70 31.12
C PRO A 56 36.47 16.54 30.58
N MET A 57 35.41 15.86 30.12
CA MET A 57 34.14 16.49 29.76
C MET A 57 33.57 17.25 30.97
N PRO A 58 33.12 18.51 30.82
CA PRO A 58 32.30 19.14 31.84
C PRO A 58 30.91 18.51 31.80
N LEU A 59 30.52 17.91 32.93
CA LEU A 59 29.17 17.48 33.24
C LEU A 59 28.19 18.66 33.13
N PRO A 60 27.16 18.64 32.26
CA PRO A 60 26.02 19.51 32.43
C PRO A 60 25.14 18.91 33.51
N SER A 61 25.03 19.64 34.63
CA SER A 61 24.10 19.40 35.72
C SER A 61 22.69 19.08 35.22
N GLN A 62 22.09 18.11 35.90
CA GLN A 62 20.67 17.85 35.86
C GLN A 62 19.90 19.14 36.16
N ASN A 63 19.11 19.58 35.18
CA ASN A 63 17.83 20.17 35.51
C ASN A 63 16.80 19.50 34.60
N GLN A 64 16.19 18.43 35.14
CA GLN A 64 14.99 17.83 34.60
C GLN A 64 13.89 18.88 34.62
N THR A 65 13.77 19.64 33.55
CA THR A 65 12.46 20.16 33.15
C THR A 65 11.92 19.10 32.22
N ALA A 66 11.08 18.22 32.77
CA ALA A 66 10.15 17.45 31.97
C ALA A 66 9.28 18.48 31.23
N SER A 67 9.71 18.84 30.02
CA SER A 67 8.83 19.41 29.02
C SER A 67 7.87 18.29 28.65
N SER A 68 6.83 18.12 29.47
CA SER A 68 5.58 17.58 29.00
C SER A 68 5.18 18.46 27.83
N SER A 69 5.46 18.00 26.60
CA SER A 69 4.88 18.56 25.39
C SER A 69 3.38 18.27 25.45
N SER A 70 2.67 19.04 26.26
CA SER A 70 1.23 19.20 26.22
C SER A 70 0.90 20.06 25.00
N ALA A 71 1.06 19.47 23.83
CA ALA A 71 0.58 20.00 22.57
C ALA A 71 0.20 18.80 21.72
N ASP A 72 -1.04 18.35 21.91
CA ASP A 72 -1.91 17.80 20.86
C ASP A 72 -3.28 17.52 21.46
N SER A 73 -3.92 18.58 21.98
CA SER A 73 -5.34 18.56 22.36
C SER A 73 -6.28 18.67 21.15
N ASN A 74 -5.73 18.52 19.94
CA ASN A 74 -6.35 18.78 18.65
C ASN A 74 -6.37 17.53 17.75
N SER A 75 -6.48 16.35 18.37
CA SER A 75 -6.68 15.09 17.65
C SER A 75 -8.15 14.69 17.66
N ILE A 76 -8.67 14.42 16.47
CA ILE A 76 -10.03 13.92 16.24
C ILE A 76 -9.97 12.40 16.24
N VAL A 77 -10.89 11.74 16.93
CA VAL A 77 -10.91 10.27 16.98
C VAL A 77 -12.12 9.74 16.23
N TYR A 78 -11.87 9.02 15.14
CA TYR A 78 -12.89 8.17 14.52
C TYR A 78 -13.00 6.87 15.30
N THR A 79 -14.22 6.47 15.67
CA THR A 79 -14.48 5.19 16.35
C THR A 79 -15.40 4.32 15.51
N ASN A 80 -14.91 3.14 15.13
CA ASN A 80 -15.73 2.11 14.52
C ASN A 80 -16.05 1.00 15.53
N LYS A 81 -17.24 1.08 16.14
CA LYS A 81 -17.72 0.07 17.10
C LYS A 81 -18.08 -1.27 16.46
N GLN A 82 -18.40 -1.29 15.16
CA GLN A 82 -18.79 -2.51 14.45
C GLN A 82 -17.60 -3.49 14.36
N TYR A 83 -16.41 -2.97 14.05
CA TYR A 83 -15.22 -3.81 13.91
C TYR A 83 -14.25 -3.72 15.07
N GLY A 84 -14.41 -2.75 15.98
CA GLY A 84 -13.60 -2.65 17.20
C GLY A 84 -12.28 -1.94 16.97
N PHE A 85 -12.30 -0.73 16.42
CA PHE A 85 -11.09 0.11 16.34
C PHE A 85 -11.40 1.61 16.45
N GLN A 86 -10.38 2.36 16.87
CA GLN A 86 -10.31 3.80 16.82
C GLN A 86 -9.19 4.22 15.86
N PHE A 87 -9.33 5.37 15.23
CA PHE A 87 -8.33 5.96 14.36
C PHE A 87 -8.16 7.44 14.71
N SER A 88 -6.94 7.81 15.10
CA SER A 88 -6.60 9.19 15.46
C SER A 88 -6.29 9.99 14.20
N LEU A 89 -6.91 11.16 14.07
CA LEU A 89 -6.80 12.07 12.94
C LEU A 89 -6.33 13.44 13.43
N PRO A 90 -5.60 14.20 12.60
CA PRO A 90 -5.28 15.59 12.90
C PRO A 90 -6.53 16.47 12.72
N ASP A 91 -6.50 17.65 13.31
CA ASP A 91 -7.57 18.64 13.18
C ASP A 91 -7.91 19.05 11.74
N SER A 92 -6.96 18.95 10.80
CA SER A 92 -7.21 19.22 9.36
C SER A 92 -8.23 18.26 8.74
N TRP A 93 -8.51 17.13 9.40
CA TRP A 93 -9.50 16.14 9.00
C TRP A 93 -10.85 16.34 9.70
N ARG A 94 -11.07 17.50 10.33
CA ARG A 94 -12.41 17.84 10.86
C ARG A 94 -13.45 17.74 9.74
N ASP A 95 -14.60 17.17 10.09
CA ASP A 95 -15.70 16.91 9.16
C ASP A 95 -15.38 15.87 8.07
N TYR A 96 -14.42 14.96 8.30
CA TYR A 96 -14.23 13.78 7.47
C TYR A 96 -15.54 13.00 7.28
N THR A 97 -15.66 12.31 6.15
CA THR A 97 -16.79 11.41 5.90
C THR A 97 -16.31 9.96 5.80
N ILE A 98 -17.22 9.00 5.97
CA ILE A 98 -16.90 7.58 5.85
C ILE A 98 -17.54 7.02 4.59
N HIS A 99 -16.72 6.48 3.70
CA HIS A 99 -17.16 5.73 2.53
C HIS A 99 -16.85 4.24 2.72
N LYS A 100 -17.82 3.37 2.43
CA LYS A 100 -17.67 1.92 2.58
C LYS A 100 -17.74 1.25 1.22
N THR A 101 -16.76 0.41 0.94
CA THR A 101 -16.74 -0.45 -0.24
C THR A 101 -16.30 -1.87 0.17
N ASN A 102 -16.08 -2.74 -0.81
CA ASN A 102 -15.59 -4.08 -0.58
C ASN A 102 -14.31 -4.34 -1.39
N TRP A 103 -13.40 -5.10 -0.81
CA TRP A 103 -12.33 -5.75 -1.56
C TRP A 103 -12.82 -7.10 -2.08
N GLN A 104 -12.20 -7.55 -3.17
CA GLN A 104 -12.37 -8.88 -3.73
C GLN A 104 -11.00 -9.52 -3.87
N GLY A 105 -10.87 -10.77 -3.43
CA GLY A 105 -9.64 -11.54 -3.49
C GLY A 105 -9.88 -12.89 -4.16
N TYR A 106 -8.81 -13.40 -4.76
CA TYR A 106 -8.80 -14.64 -5.51
C TYR A 106 -8.02 -15.73 -4.76
N VAL A 107 -8.58 -16.92 -4.69
CA VAL A 107 -7.95 -18.13 -4.15
C VAL A 107 -7.69 -19.09 -5.32
N PRO A 108 -6.44 -19.32 -5.72
CA PRO A 108 -6.11 -20.31 -6.74
C PRO A 108 -6.56 -21.71 -6.32
N ASP A 109 -7.27 -22.40 -7.21
CA ASP A 109 -7.66 -23.79 -7.01
C ASP A 109 -7.13 -24.61 -8.19
N GLU A 110 -6.04 -25.35 -7.99
CA GLU A 110 -5.41 -26.17 -9.03
C GLU A 110 -6.35 -27.27 -9.56
N ASN A 111 -7.42 -27.61 -8.82
CA ASN A 111 -8.32 -28.72 -9.11
C ASN A 111 -9.72 -28.30 -9.54
N SER A 112 -9.98 -26.99 -9.71
CA SER A 112 -11.30 -26.50 -10.12
C SER A 112 -11.18 -25.44 -11.21
N ALA A 113 -12.02 -25.57 -12.24
CA ALA A 113 -12.13 -24.56 -13.30
C ALA A 113 -12.78 -23.24 -12.80
N ASN A 114 -13.26 -23.21 -11.56
CA ASN A 114 -13.90 -22.05 -10.95
C ASN A 114 -13.07 -21.55 -9.77
N ASP A 115 -12.45 -20.42 -10.01
CA ASP A 115 -11.74 -19.61 -9.05
C ASP A 115 -12.63 -19.24 -7.85
N LYS A 116 -12.21 -19.61 -6.63
CA LYS A 116 -12.91 -19.20 -5.42
C LYS A 116 -12.59 -17.73 -5.13
N THR A 117 -13.64 -16.97 -4.86
CA THR A 117 -13.54 -15.56 -4.55
C THR A 117 -13.88 -15.31 -3.09
N GLU A 118 -13.03 -14.55 -2.41
CA GLU A 118 -13.33 -13.99 -1.09
C GLU A 118 -13.57 -12.49 -1.18
N THR A 119 -14.33 -11.95 -0.22
CA THR A 119 -14.59 -10.51 -0.13
C THR A 119 -14.58 -10.05 1.32
N GLY A 120 -14.44 -8.74 1.49
CA GLY A 120 -14.58 -8.12 2.80
C GLY A 120 -14.67 -6.60 2.71
N PRO A 121 -14.84 -5.91 3.85
CA PRO A 121 -15.07 -4.47 3.88
C PRO A 121 -13.78 -3.67 3.68
N ILE A 122 -13.90 -2.54 2.99
CA ILE A 122 -12.97 -1.41 3.06
C ILE A 122 -13.72 -0.22 3.65
N ILE A 123 -13.14 0.38 4.69
CA ILE A 123 -13.61 1.61 5.29
C ILE A 123 -12.65 2.72 4.89
N SER A 124 -13.11 3.64 4.05
CA SER A 124 -12.33 4.81 3.64
C SER A 124 -12.74 6.02 4.47
N ILE A 125 -11.80 6.55 5.24
CA ILE A 125 -11.93 7.87 5.87
C ILE A 125 -11.61 8.89 4.77
N ARG A 126 -12.60 9.67 4.35
CA ARG A 126 -12.48 10.61 3.24
C ARG A 126 -12.03 11.98 3.72
N ASP A 127 -11.01 12.52 3.05
CA ASP A 127 -10.51 13.87 3.29
C ASP A 127 -11.67 14.88 3.13
N PRO A 128 -11.90 15.78 4.09
CA PRO A 128 -12.99 16.76 4.02
C PRO A 128 -12.88 17.71 2.81
N ARG A 129 -11.69 17.85 2.22
CA ARG A 129 -11.43 18.66 1.01
C ARG A 129 -11.58 17.85 -0.28
N TRP A 130 -11.99 16.59 -0.21
CA TRP A 130 -12.23 15.75 -1.38
C TRP A 130 -13.38 16.31 -2.24
N THR A 131 -13.20 16.34 -3.56
CA THR A 131 -14.26 16.68 -4.52
C THR A 131 -14.19 15.78 -5.75
N GLN A 132 -15.26 15.74 -6.56
CA GLN A 132 -15.24 14.97 -7.82
C GLN A 132 -14.22 15.53 -8.83
N GLN A 133 -14.03 16.85 -8.83
CA GLN A 133 -13.08 17.54 -9.71
C GLN A 133 -11.64 17.38 -9.24
N THR A 134 -11.44 17.26 -7.92
CA THR A 134 -10.12 17.08 -7.30
C THR A 134 -10.22 15.98 -6.25
N PRO A 135 -10.20 14.71 -6.67
CA PRO A 135 -10.21 13.60 -5.74
C PRO A 135 -8.91 13.59 -4.94
N ARG A 136 -9.03 13.68 -3.63
CA ARG A 136 -7.90 13.60 -2.69
C ARG A 136 -7.71 12.17 -2.19
N GLN A 137 -6.55 11.88 -1.62
CA GLN A 137 -6.28 10.57 -1.03
C GLN A 137 -7.18 10.33 0.20
N ASP A 138 -8.04 9.33 0.13
CA ASP A 138 -8.73 8.79 1.30
C ASP A 138 -7.76 7.92 2.12
N ILE A 139 -8.07 7.66 3.40
CA ILE A 139 -7.37 6.66 4.24
C ILE A 139 -8.16 5.35 4.21
N PRO A 140 -7.79 4.36 3.38
CA PRO A 140 -8.49 3.09 3.33
C PRO A 140 -8.02 2.14 4.45
N ILE A 141 -8.98 1.58 5.17
CA ILE A 141 -8.77 0.53 6.18
C ILE A 141 -9.52 -0.71 5.69
N MET A 142 -8.76 -1.68 5.21
CA MET A 142 -9.29 -2.98 4.82
C MET A 142 -9.43 -3.86 6.05
N VAL A 143 -10.61 -4.46 6.20
CA VAL A 143 -10.91 -5.35 7.33
C VAL A 143 -10.83 -6.80 6.85
N LEU A 144 -10.02 -7.60 7.54
CA LEU A 144 -9.82 -9.01 7.27
C LEU A 144 -10.16 -9.84 8.51
N THR A 145 -10.66 -11.05 8.31
CA THR A 145 -10.64 -12.06 9.39
C THR A 145 -9.21 -12.58 9.61
N LYS A 146 -8.96 -13.21 10.75
CA LYS A 146 -7.65 -13.84 11.04
C LYS A 146 -7.30 -14.93 10.02
N ALA A 147 -8.30 -15.69 9.57
CA ALA A 147 -8.12 -16.72 8.55
C ALA A 147 -7.72 -16.11 7.21
N GLN A 148 -8.41 -15.05 6.77
CA GLN A 148 -8.07 -14.31 5.56
C GLN A 148 -6.65 -13.74 5.60
N TRP A 149 -6.28 -13.08 6.71
CA TRP A 149 -4.93 -12.55 6.87
C TRP A 149 -3.88 -13.66 6.79
N THR A 150 -4.11 -14.80 7.44
CA THR A 150 -3.22 -15.96 7.36
C THR A 150 -3.11 -16.49 5.94
N SER A 151 -4.21 -16.58 5.19
CA SER A 151 -4.20 -17.01 3.78
C SER A 151 -3.42 -16.05 2.90
N ILE A 152 -3.48 -14.73 3.14
CA ILE A 152 -2.67 -13.74 2.40
C ILE A 152 -1.19 -13.93 2.70
N GLN A 153 -0.83 -14.11 3.98
CA GLN A 153 0.57 -14.34 4.38
C GLN A 153 1.14 -15.65 3.84
N GLN A 154 0.28 -16.64 3.58
CA GLN A 154 0.64 -17.93 2.99
C GLN A 154 0.54 -17.95 1.46
N GLU A 155 0.29 -16.80 0.82
CA GLU A 155 0.12 -16.70 -0.64
C GLU A 155 -0.96 -17.63 -1.20
N LYS A 156 -2.03 -17.85 -0.41
CA LYS A 156 -3.21 -18.63 -0.77
C LYS A 156 -4.40 -17.75 -1.15
N LEU A 157 -4.40 -16.50 -0.71
CA LEU A 157 -5.42 -15.50 -1.03
C LEU A 157 -4.71 -14.25 -1.56
N PHE A 158 -5.03 -13.87 -2.80
CA PHE A 158 -4.46 -12.71 -3.46
C PHE A 158 -5.50 -11.60 -3.56
N ILE A 159 -5.17 -10.41 -3.05
CA ILE A 159 -6.03 -9.22 -3.15
C ILE A 159 -5.38 -8.24 -4.11
N GLY A 160 -5.92 -8.14 -5.32
CA GLY A 160 -5.36 -7.37 -6.42
C GLY A 160 -4.14 -8.05 -7.06
N ALA A 161 -3.54 -7.37 -8.04
CA ALA A 161 -2.41 -7.88 -8.84
C ALA A 161 -1.05 -7.30 -8.40
N ALA A 162 -0.97 -6.68 -7.22
CA ALA A 162 0.26 -6.06 -6.76
C ALA A 162 1.27 -7.14 -6.28
N PRO A 163 2.58 -6.98 -6.58
CA PRO A 163 3.63 -7.88 -6.08
C PRO A 163 3.95 -7.67 -4.59
N ILE A 164 3.26 -6.72 -3.95
CA ILE A 164 3.37 -6.42 -2.52
C ILE A 164 1.99 -6.57 -1.89
N GLY A 165 1.95 -7.17 -0.71
CA GLY A 165 0.72 -7.38 0.05
C GLY A 165 0.25 -6.13 0.79
N PRO A 166 -0.97 -6.17 1.36
CA PRO A 166 -1.44 -5.15 2.29
C PRO A 166 -0.58 -5.10 3.57
N SER A 167 -0.49 -3.93 4.19
CA SER A 167 0.34 -3.68 5.38
C SER A 167 -0.49 -3.63 6.66
N LEU A 168 0.00 -4.21 7.76
CA LEU A 168 -0.72 -4.24 9.03
C LEU A 168 -0.86 -2.85 9.65
N LEU A 169 -2.08 -2.46 10.04
CA LEU A 169 -2.36 -1.26 10.83
C LEU A 169 -2.65 -1.59 12.30
N GLY A 170 -3.24 -2.76 12.57
CA GLY A 170 -3.52 -3.25 13.92
C GLY A 170 -4.47 -4.44 13.87
N GLN A 171 -4.80 -4.99 15.04
CA GLN A 171 -5.68 -6.16 15.13
C GLN A 171 -6.39 -6.25 16.47
N ASN A 172 -7.54 -6.91 16.50
CA ASN A 172 -8.22 -7.35 17.72
C ASN A 172 -8.45 -8.86 17.69
N GLU A 173 -9.31 -9.38 18.57
CA GLU A 173 -9.62 -10.82 18.65
C GLU A 173 -10.23 -11.38 17.38
N LYS A 174 -11.02 -10.58 16.64
CA LYS A 174 -11.80 -11.04 15.47
C LYS A 174 -11.17 -10.67 14.14
N TYR A 175 -10.57 -9.49 14.07
CA TYR A 175 -10.19 -8.85 12.83
C TYR A 175 -8.73 -8.42 12.81
N VAL A 176 -8.21 -8.31 11.58
CA VAL A 176 -6.94 -7.68 11.24
C VAL A 176 -7.27 -6.48 10.37
N PHE A 177 -6.77 -5.31 10.75
CA PHE A 177 -6.92 -4.06 10.03
C PHE A 177 -5.66 -3.81 9.22
N VAL A 178 -5.82 -3.66 7.92
CA VAL A 178 -4.68 -3.51 7.00
C VAL A 178 -4.89 -2.35 6.05
N LEU A 179 -3.78 -1.76 5.63
CA LEU A 179 -3.72 -0.78 4.56
C LEU A 179 -3.61 -1.55 3.23
N PRO A 180 -4.50 -1.32 2.25
CA PRO A 180 -4.38 -1.92 0.93
C PRO A 180 -3.01 -1.72 0.30
N ALA A 181 -2.55 -2.72 -0.46
CA ALA A 181 -1.36 -2.58 -1.28
C ALA A 181 -1.55 -1.39 -2.24
N ARG A 182 -0.49 -0.58 -2.41
CA ARG A 182 -0.46 0.51 -3.39
C ARG A 182 -1.61 1.53 -3.23
N TYR A 183 -2.10 1.74 -2.01
CA TYR A 183 -3.23 2.63 -1.72
C TYR A 183 -3.04 4.08 -2.22
N ASN A 184 -1.80 4.54 -2.35
CA ASN A 184 -1.39 5.86 -2.81
C ASN A 184 -0.64 5.85 -4.17
N PHE A 185 -0.70 4.76 -4.95
CA PHE A 185 0.14 4.59 -6.14
C PHE A 185 -0.11 5.61 -7.26
N SER A 186 -1.30 6.22 -7.31
CA SER A 186 -1.61 7.30 -8.25
C SER A 186 -1.12 8.68 -7.78
N PHE A 187 -0.48 8.77 -6.61
CA PHE A 187 -0.04 10.00 -5.97
C PHE A 187 -1.09 11.14 -5.99
N PRO A 188 -2.36 10.87 -5.62
CA PRO A 188 -3.40 11.90 -5.67
C PRO A 188 -3.14 12.99 -4.61
N PRO A 189 -3.67 14.21 -4.78
CA PRO A 189 -3.50 15.28 -3.81
C PRO A 189 -3.80 14.83 -2.37
N GLY A 190 -2.91 15.12 -1.44
CA GLY A 190 -3.05 14.73 -0.03
C GLY A 190 -2.43 13.39 0.35
N TYR A 191 -1.85 12.63 -0.59
CA TYR A 191 -1.22 11.36 -0.25
C TYR A 191 -0.07 11.51 0.76
N GLU A 192 0.76 12.58 0.69
CA GLU A 192 1.82 12.79 1.68
C GLU A 192 1.27 13.06 3.08
N GLU A 193 0.12 13.71 3.18
CA GLU A 193 -0.56 13.95 4.46
C GLU A 193 -1.06 12.62 5.05
N VAL A 194 -1.63 11.74 4.20
CA VAL A 194 -2.05 10.41 4.63
C VAL A 194 -0.85 9.56 5.07
N ASP A 195 0.26 9.58 4.33
CA ASP A 195 1.48 8.87 4.73
C ASP A 195 1.98 9.35 6.11
N LYS A 196 1.98 10.66 6.37
CA LYS A 196 2.35 11.22 7.68
C LYS A 196 1.40 10.78 8.80
N ILE A 197 0.10 10.73 8.53
CA ILE A 197 -0.88 10.24 9.51
C ILE A 197 -0.60 8.78 9.87
N LEU A 198 -0.34 7.94 8.86
CA LEU A 198 -0.09 6.51 9.04
C LEU A 198 1.23 6.21 9.75
N GLN A 199 2.27 7.03 9.54
CA GLN A 199 3.56 6.92 10.24
C GLN A 199 3.43 7.10 11.77
N ASN A 200 2.36 7.75 12.24
CA ASN A 200 2.09 7.96 13.67
C ASN A 200 1.32 6.80 14.33
N TYR A 201 1.16 5.66 13.66
CA TYR A 201 0.42 4.49 14.15
C TYR A 201 -0.97 4.85 14.72
N PRO A 202 -1.84 5.47 13.90
CA PRO A 202 -3.07 6.12 14.37
C PRO A 202 -4.17 5.15 14.79
N LEU A 203 -4.07 3.86 14.40
CA LEU A 203 -5.09 2.86 14.65
C LEU A 203 -4.89 2.18 16.01
N LYS A 204 -5.92 2.23 16.87
CA LYS A 204 -5.98 1.50 18.14
C LYS A 204 -7.16 0.55 18.13
N ALA A 205 -6.89 -0.75 18.17
CA ALA A 205 -7.91 -1.78 18.17
C ALA A 205 -8.46 -2.05 19.58
N PHE A 206 -9.72 -2.45 19.68
CA PHE A 206 -10.39 -2.88 20.91
C PHE A 206 -11.34 -4.06 20.63
N ASN A 207 -11.75 -4.74 21.69
CA ASN A 207 -12.67 -5.89 21.64
C ASN A 207 -14.09 -5.50 22.02
#